data_AF-A0A962V1L0-F1
#
_entry.id   AF-A0A962V1L0-F1
#
_cell.length_a   1.000
_cell.length_b   1.000
_cell.length_c   1.000
_cell.angle_alpha   90.00
_cell.angle_beta   90.00
_cell.angle_gamma   90.00
#
_symmetry.space_group_name_H-M   'P 1'
#
loop_
_entity.id
_entity.type
_entity.pdbx_description
1 polymer ?
#
loop_
_entity_poly.entity_id
_entity_poly.type
_entity_poly.pdbx_seq_one_letter_code
_entity_poly.pdbx_strand_id
1 'polypeptide(L)'
;GVQGQGIINMTLSSSTISVDVREEQGNIVADFVGAKLPRGQERRLDVTDFATPVTLIDAFNRGENARLVIQRVGESEFLAYQTDDRYIIEVNPVAEEEVTGGPGQQKIYTGELLSLNFQDIEVRAVLQIIADFTGLNVVVSDTVQGNLTLRLQNVPWDQALDIILQTKGLTQRQNGNVIYIAPAEEVAAREKLELEALKAKEELEPLVSDTIQVNYAKVEDIKNIIEERRGANEDSDSFSLLSSRGTVSFDPRTNLLIVVDVPSKLPPIRELIQKIDIPVRQVLIDSRIVIANDDFSKELGVRWGFSGVRSTSDNGLAAISGSAGGNETIIGSAIGNLTDTGQPFPVEVPALADRLGVDLGVGGTSRLALALLGQDYLVDLELSALQAEGRGEVLSNPRVITTDRNEASIIQGQKVPFNTLDEAGNTVTDFEDVNLELTVTPQITPDGRVILDLEVKKDEIVGTAPNGELILGNREVKTQAMVDDGETVVLGGVFEKVTRNNVDKVPFLGDLPAVGSLFRRNQQENTKLELLIFVTPQVIQSGGIQVR
;
A
#
# COMPACT_ATOMS: atom_id res chain seq x y z
N GLY A 1 -13.66 -21.76 31.39
CA GLY A 1 -13.73 -22.89 32.34
C GLY A 1 -12.67 -22.72 33.41
N VAL A 2 -12.62 -23.61 34.41
CA VAL A 2 -11.68 -23.51 35.54
C VAL A 2 -10.22 -23.81 35.13
N GLN A 3 -10.01 -24.43 33.96
CA GLN A 3 -8.69 -24.79 33.40
C GLN A 3 -8.36 -23.99 32.12
N GLY A 4 -8.96 -22.81 31.92
CA GLY A 4 -8.72 -21.98 30.73
C GLY A 4 -9.44 -22.43 29.46
N GLN A 5 -10.27 -23.48 29.51
CA GLN A 5 -11.07 -23.91 28.37
C GLN A 5 -12.20 -22.91 28.03
N GLY A 6 -12.52 -22.75 26.75
CA GLY A 6 -13.73 -22.06 26.30
C GLY A 6 -14.93 -23.00 26.38
N ILE A 7 -15.94 -22.69 27.19
CA ILE A 7 -17.16 -23.50 27.29
C ILE A 7 -18.33 -22.69 26.76
N ILE A 8 -18.93 -23.17 25.68
CA ILE A 8 -20.07 -22.54 25.02
C ILE A 8 -21.30 -23.40 25.31
N ASN A 9 -22.17 -22.87 26.16
CA ASN A 9 -23.42 -23.52 26.54
C ASN A 9 -24.57 -22.96 25.71
N MET A 10 -25.28 -23.84 24.99
CA MET A 10 -26.46 -23.47 24.22
C MET A 10 -27.67 -24.25 24.70
N THR A 11 -28.79 -23.57 24.89
CA THR A 11 -30.07 -24.21 25.21
C THR A 11 -30.85 -24.40 23.93
N LEU A 12 -31.14 -25.65 23.60
CA LEU A 12 -31.96 -26.08 22.48
C LEU A 12 -33.45 -26.04 22.87
N SER A 13 -34.33 -25.72 21.91
CA SER A 13 -35.77 -25.73 22.15
C SER A 13 -36.38 -27.14 22.24
N SER A 14 -35.65 -28.16 21.76
CA SER A 14 -36.00 -29.58 21.86
C SER A 14 -34.72 -30.41 21.83
N SER A 15 -34.70 -31.53 22.56
CA SER A 15 -33.58 -32.48 22.55
C SER A 15 -33.45 -33.24 21.22
N THR A 16 -34.43 -33.14 20.32
CA THR A 16 -34.46 -33.82 19.02
C THR A 16 -33.77 -33.06 17.88
N ILE A 17 -33.21 -31.88 18.13
CA ILE A 17 -32.54 -31.07 17.11
C ILE A 17 -31.19 -31.72 16.77
N SER A 18 -30.95 -32.02 15.50
CA SER A 18 -29.67 -32.54 15.03
C SER A 18 -28.67 -31.39 14.86
N VAL A 19 -27.49 -31.54 15.47
CA VAL A 19 -26.39 -30.57 15.40
C VAL A 19 -25.21 -31.23 14.69
N ASP A 20 -24.77 -30.62 13.58
CA ASP A 20 -23.58 -31.01 12.85
C ASP A 20 -22.44 -30.07 13.22
N VAL A 21 -21.40 -30.58 13.87
CA VAL A 21 -20.22 -29.81 14.27
C VAL A 21 -19.02 -30.29 13.48
N ARG A 22 -18.37 -29.37 12.78
CA ARG A 22 -17.20 -29.67 11.96
C ARG A 22 -16.19 -28.53 12.00
N GLU A 23 -14.97 -28.84 11.65
CA GLU A 23 -13.91 -27.86 11.48
C GLU A 23 -13.85 -27.37 10.03
N GLU A 24 -13.88 -26.06 9.84
CA GLU A 24 -13.87 -25.42 8.52
C GLU A 24 -12.91 -24.23 8.56
N GLN A 25 -11.80 -24.30 7.80
CA GLN A 25 -10.76 -23.24 7.73
C GLN A 25 -10.21 -22.82 9.11
N GLY A 26 -10.00 -23.79 10.01
CA GLY A 26 -9.48 -23.54 11.36
C GLY A 26 -10.52 -23.00 12.36
N ASN A 27 -11.77 -22.78 11.94
CA ASN A 27 -12.88 -22.41 12.82
C ASN A 27 -13.78 -23.62 13.12
N ILE A 28 -14.45 -23.60 14.27
CA ILE A 28 -15.45 -24.62 14.62
C ILE A 28 -16.81 -24.11 14.17
N VAL A 29 -17.46 -24.84 13.26
CA VAL A 29 -18.76 -24.51 12.72
C VAL A 29 -19.79 -25.52 13.23
N ALA A 30 -20.80 -25.04 13.94
CA ALA A 30 -21.94 -25.85 14.39
C ALA A 30 -23.21 -25.42 13.64
N ASP A 31 -23.78 -26.36 12.87
CA ASP A 31 -25.02 -26.18 12.14
C ASP A 31 -26.17 -26.90 12.86
N PHE A 32 -27.18 -26.14 13.27
CA PHE A 32 -28.38 -26.64 13.94
C PHE A 32 -29.49 -26.82 12.91
N VAL A 33 -29.76 -28.06 12.53
CA VAL A 33 -30.70 -28.39 11.45
C VAL A 33 -32.14 -28.22 11.93
N GLY A 34 -32.90 -27.36 11.24
CA GLY A 34 -34.32 -27.13 11.53
C GLY A 34 -34.61 -26.27 12.77
N ALA A 35 -33.60 -25.53 13.27
CA ALA A 35 -33.74 -24.60 14.39
C ALA A 35 -33.27 -23.20 13.99
N LYS A 36 -33.99 -22.15 14.42
CA LYS A 36 -33.61 -20.75 14.19
C LYS A 36 -33.32 -20.03 15.49
N LEU A 37 -32.33 -19.14 15.46
CA LEU A 37 -32.04 -18.19 16.53
C LEU A 37 -33.18 -17.15 16.62
N PRO A 38 -33.74 -16.91 17.82
CA PRO A 38 -34.66 -15.82 18.08
C PRO A 38 -34.07 -14.44 17.76
N ARG A 39 -34.94 -13.46 17.46
CA ARG A 39 -34.53 -12.07 17.25
C ARG A 39 -33.79 -11.54 18.49
N GLY A 40 -32.53 -11.13 18.31
CA GLY A 40 -31.64 -10.64 19.38
C GLY A 40 -30.55 -11.64 19.83
N GLN A 41 -30.61 -12.90 19.37
CA GLN A 41 -29.53 -13.88 19.56
C GLN A 41 -28.64 -14.05 18.32
N GLU A 42 -29.00 -13.42 17.21
CA GLU A 42 -28.13 -13.23 16.04
C GLU A 42 -27.15 -12.10 16.34
N ARG A 43 -25.98 -12.47 16.84
CA ARG A 43 -24.97 -11.53 17.32
C ARG A 43 -23.58 -12.14 17.25
N ARG A 44 -22.63 -11.24 17.11
CA ARG A 44 -21.21 -11.52 17.27
C ARG A 44 -20.78 -11.19 18.70
N LEU A 45 -20.13 -12.13 19.37
CA LEU A 45 -19.57 -11.98 20.70
C LEU A 45 -18.05 -12.02 20.60
N ASP A 46 -17.39 -10.96 21.06
CA ASP A 46 -15.95 -10.94 21.29
C ASP A 46 -15.69 -11.41 22.72
N VAL A 47 -14.88 -12.46 22.86
CA VAL A 47 -14.58 -13.11 24.14
C VAL A 47 -13.08 -13.15 24.43
N THR A 48 -12.30 -12.31 23.75
CA THR A 48 -10.85 -12.15 23.94
C THR A 48 -10.47 -11.83 25.40
N ASP A 49 -11.28 -11.04 26.09
CA ASP A 49 -11.06 -10.65 27.49
C ASP A 49 -11.09 -11.83 28.49
N PHE A 50 -11.62 -12.98 28.09
CA PHE A 50 -11.78 -14.15 28.98
C PHE A 50 -10.56 -15.08 28.99
N ALA A 51 -9.48 -14.74 28.28
CA ALA A 51 -8.25 -15.52 28.21
C ALA A 51 -8.49 -17.00 27.88
N THR A 52 -9.46 -17.27 26.99
CA THR A 52 -9.77 -18.60 26.46
C THR A 52 -9.23 -18.77 25.04
N PRO A 53 -9.05 -20.00 24.53
CA PRO A 53 -8.63 -20.24 23.13
C PRO A 53 -9.62 -19.74 22.08
N VAL A 54 -10.86 -19.40 22.48
CA VAL A 54 -11.89 -18.82 21.62
C VAL A 54 -11.76 -17.30 21.65
N THR A 55 -11.69 -16.66 20.49
CA THR A 55 -11.65 -15.19 20.37
C THR A 55 -13.01 -14.61 20.04
N LEU A 56 -13.75 -15.23 19.13
CA LEU A 56 -14.95 -14.63 18.56
C LEU A 56 -15.99 -15.68 18.23
N ILE A 57 -17.24 -15.42 18.59
CA ILE A 57 -18.38 -16.31 18.37
C ILE A 57 -19.41 -15.55 17.54
N ASP A 58 -19.70 -16.05 16.34
CA ASP A 58 -20.68 -15.46 15.43
C ASP A 58 -21.88 -16.39 15.29
N ALA A 59 -23.05 -15.95 15.74
CA ALA A 59 -24.30 -16.70 15.68
C ALA A 59 -25.25 -16.03 14.70
N PHE A 60 -25.67 -16.72 13.65
CA PHE A 60 -26.59 -16.18 12.64
C PHE A 60 -27.49 -17.25 12.03
N ASN A 61 -28.61 -16.83 11.44
CA ASN A 61 -29.53 -17.74 10.77
C ASN A 61 -29.16 -17.91 9.29
N ARG A 62 -29.01 -19.15 8.83
CA ARG A 62 -28.77 -19.51 7.43
C ARG A 62 -29.97 -20.32 6.90
N GLY A 63 -30.95 -19.61 6.32
CA GLY A 63 -32.17 -20.23 5.80
C GLY A 63 -33.06 -20.74 6.94
N GLU A 64 -33.27 -22.06 7.01
CA GLU A 64 -34.04 -22.74 8.09
C GLU A 64 -33.17 -23.24 9.25
N ASN A 65 -31.84 -23.07 9.16
CA ASN A 65 -30.89 -23.55 10.15
C ASN A 65 -30.20 -22.38 10.86
N ALA A 66 -29.83 -22.57 12.11
CA ALA A 66 -28.95 -21.66 12.84
C ALA A 66 -27.51 -22.15 12.64
N ARG A 67 -26.60 -21.21 12.38
CA ARG A 67 -25.18 -21.49 12.27
C ARG A 67 -24.43 -20.72 13.35
N LEU A 68 -23.55 -21.43 14.05
CA LEU A 68 -22.59 -20.85 14.97
C LEU A 68 -21.20 -21.04 14.40
N VAL A 69 -20.44 -19.95 14.27
CA VAL A 69 -19.03 -19.96 13.86
C VAL A 69 -18.19 -19.50 15.04
N ILE A 70 -17.29 -20.35 15.50
CA ILE A 70 -16.41 -20.10 16.63
C ILE A 70 -14.99 -19.95 16.09
N GLN A 71 -14.44 -18.75 16.22
CA GLN A 71 -13.05 -18.44 15.88
C GLN A 71 -12.15 -18.76 17.07
N ARG A 72 -11.06 -19.46 16.80
CA ARG A 72 -10.07 -19.90 17.79
C ARG A 72 -8.67 -19.44 17.41
N VAL A 73 -7.79 -19.32 18.39
CA VAL A 73 -6.37 -18.97 18.21
C VAL A 73 -5.52 -20.16 18.63
N GLY A 74 -4.60 -20.55 17.75
CA GLY A 74 -3.73 -21.72 17.95
C GLY A 74 -4.43 -23.06 17.65
N GLU A 75 -3.68 -24.14 17.74
CA GLU A 75 -4.26 -25.49 17.71
C GLU A 75 -5.09 -25.70 18.98
N SER A 76 -6.31 -26.20 18.83
CA SER A 76 -7.22 -26.49 19.94
C SER A 76 -7.98 -27.77 19.65
N GLU A 77 -8.27 -28.55 20.67
CA GLU A 77 -9.18 -29.69 20.55
C GLU A 77 -10.56 -29.24 21.01
N PHE A 78 -11.60 -29.68 20.31
CA PHE A 78 -12.97 -29.39 20.71
C PHE A 78 -13.75 -30.67 20.97
N LEU A 79 -14.54 -30.66 22.04
CA LEU A 79 -15.49 -31.70 22.38
C LEU A 79 -16.90 -31.11 22.29
N ALA A 80 -17.76 -31.72 21.49
CA ALA A 80 -19.15 -31.33 21.36
C ALA A 80 -20.05 -32.48 21.81
N TYR A 81 -20.93 -32.21 22.78
CA TYR A 81 -21.88 -33.20 23.27
C TYR A 81 -23.19 -32.52 23.71
N GLN A 82 -24.27 -33.29 23.65
CA GLN A 82 -25.60 -32.84 24.05
C GLN A 82 -26.04 -33.56 25.31
N THR A 83 -26.50 -32.80 26.30
CA THR A 83 -27.10 -33.31 27.53
C THR A 83 -28.50 -32.71 27.64
N ASP A 84 -29.52 -33.54 27.46
CA ASP A 84 -30.94 -33.13 27.43
C ASP A 84 -31.23 -32.03 26.40
N ASP A 85 -31.59 -30.84 26.88
CA ASP A 85 -31.89 -29.63 26.13
C ASP A 85 -30.68 -28.68 26.02
N ARG A 86 -29.49 -29.11 26.45
CA ARG A 86 -28.26 -28.29 26.37
C ARG A 86 -27.24 -28.92 25.45
N TYR A 87 -26.75 -28.13 24.50
CA TYR A 87 -25.62 -28.48 23.65
C TYR A 87 -24.38 -27.73 24.13
N ILE A 88 -23.32 -28.47 24.43
CA ILE A 88 -22.10 -27.94 25.02
C ILE A 88 -20.96 -28.16 24.02
N ILE A 89 -20.29 -27.06 23.67
CA ILE A 89 -19.04 -27.10 22.90
C ILE A 89 -17.94 -26.63 23.84
N GLU A 90 -17.02 -27.54 24.16
CA GLU A 90 -15.85 -27.29 24.98
C GLU A 90 -14.63 -27.20 24.07
N VAL A 91 -13.96 -26.06 24.08
CA VAL A 91 -12.74 -25.79 23.31
C VAL A 91 -11.58 -25.74 24.27
N ASN A 92 -10.76 -26.78 24.22
CA ASN A 92 -9.54 -26.90 25.02
C ASN A 92 -8.38 -26.36 24.19
N PRO A 93 -7.53 -25.48 24.76
CA PRO A 93 -6.27 -25.16 24.10
C PRO A 93 -5.49 -26.46 23.98
N VAL A 94 -4.98 -26.77 22.77
CA VAL A 94 -3.88 -27.74 22.69
C VAL A 94 -2.76 -27.03 23.42
N ALA A 95 -2.34 -27.59 24.55
CA ALA A 95 -1.09 -27.15 25.13
C ALA A 95 -0.09 -27.32 24.00
N GLU A 96 0.53 -26.21 23.55
CA GLU A 96 1.74 -26.29 22.75
C GLU A 96 2.65 -27.22 23.56
N GLU A 97 2.72 -28.47 23.13
CA GLU A 97 3.88 -29.27 23.36
C GLU A 97 4.97 -28.50 22.64
N GLU A 98 5.56 -27.59 23.40
CA GLU A 98 6.95 -27.25 23.32
C GLU A 98 7.68 -28.50 22.81
N VAL A 99 7.92 -28.52 21.49
CA VAL A 99 8.92 -29.36 20.84
C VAL A 99 10.28 -28.79 21.26
N THR A 100 10.50 -28.79 22.57
CA THR A 100 11.74 -28.62 23.25
C THR A 100 11.88 -29.89 24.06
N GLY A 101 12.76 -30.76 23.60
CA GLY A 101 13.18 -31.94 24.35
C GLY A 101 13.59 -31.51 25.76
N GLY A 102 12.77 -31.85 26.74
CA GLY A 102 12.98 -31.62 28.16
C GLY A 102 12.15 -32.64 28.94
N PRO A 103 12.74 -33.43 29.85
CA PRO A 103 12.11 -34.63 30.38
C PRO A 103 11.02 -34.27 31.41
N GLY A 104 9.75 -34.41 31.05
CA GLY A 104 8.67 -34.15 32.00
C GLY A 104 7.22 -34.37 31.57
N GLN A 105 6.91 -34.86 30.38
CA GLN A 105 5.53 -35.20 30.03
C GLN A 105 5.04 -36.40 30.87
N GLN A 106 3.93 -36.22 31.58
CA GLN A 106 3.22 -37.31 32.25
C GLN A 106 2.53 -38.16 31.17
N LYS A 107 3.21 -39.23 30.73
CA LYS A 107 2.68 -40.23 29.80
C LYS A 107 1.29 -40.68 30.26
N ILE A 108 0.28 -40.57 29.38
CA ILE A 108 -1.07 -41.08 29.63
C ILE A 108 -1.04 -42.59 29.42
N TYR A 109 -1.33 -43.34 30.47
CA TYR A 109 -1.31 -44.79 30.48
C TYR A 109 -2.72 -45.35 30.25
N THR A 110 -2.88 -46.20 29.24
CA THR A 110 -4.17 -46.72 28.75
C THR A 110 -4.24 -48.26 28.79
N GLY A 111 -3.19 -48.91 29.29
CA GLY A 111 -3.09 -50.37 29.35
C GLY A 111 -4.10 -51.02 30.30
N GLU A 112 -4.43 -52.28 30.03
CA GLU A 112 -5.20 -53.13 30.94
C GLU A 112 -4.59 -53.15 32.35
N LEU A 113 -5.47 -53.10 33.36
CA LEU A 113 -5.08 -53.01 34.76
C LEU A 113 -4.49 -54.33 35.23
N LEU A 114 -3.28 -54.26 35.78
CA LEU A 114 -2.54 -55.40 36.28
C LEU A 114 -2.19 -55.20 37.76
N SER A 115 -2.20 -56.29 38.52
CA SER A 115 -1.73 -56.33 39.91
C SER A 115 -0.67 -57.42 40.04
N LEU A 116 0.55 -57.02 40.40
CA LEU A 116 1.72 -57.92 40.52
C LEU A 116 2.41 -57.67 41.87
N ASN A 117 2.91 -58.74 42.48
CA ASN A 117 3.74 -58.62 43.68
C ASN A 117 4.93 -59.56 43.56
N PHE A 118 6.11 -58.98 43.34
CA PHE A 118 7.35 -59.72 43.21
C PHE A 118 8.39 -59.23 44.22
N GLN A 119 9.06 -60.18 44.85
CA GLN A 119 10.22 -59.94 45.69
C GLN A 119 11.42 -60.63 45.03
N ASP A 120 12.46 -59.85 44.75
CA ASP A 120 13.73 -60.34 44.21
C ASP A 120 13.61 -61.17 42.91
N ILE A 121 12.87 -60.66 41.91
CA ILE A 121 12.69 -61.31 40.61
C ILE A 121 13.63 -60.71 39.56
N GLU A 122 14.15 -61.52 38.63
CA GLU A 122 14.93 -61.03 37.50
C GLU A 122 14.11 -60.12 36.58
N VAL A 123 14.67 -58.98 36.17
CA VAL A 123 13.98 -58.00 35.31
C VAL A 123 13.48 -58.65 34.00
N ARG A 124 14.25 -59.58 33.42
CA ARG A 124 13.86 -60.35 32.23
C ARG A 124 12.57 -61.15 32.45
N ALA A 125 12.46 -61.82 33.59
CA ALA A 125 11.28 -62.63 33.93
C ALA A 125 10.03 -61.74 34.11
N VAL A 126 10.19 -60.55 34.71
CA VAL A 126 9.08 -59.59 34.84
C VAL A 126 8.62 -59.08 33.47
N LEU A 127 9.55 -58.70 32.60
CA LEU A 127 9.23 -58.21 31.24
C LEU A 127 8.54 -59.30 30.40
N GLN A 128 8.94 -60.56 30.56
CA GLN A 128 8.28 -61.69 29.91
C GLN A 128 6.85 -61.92 30.42
N ILE A 129 6.62 -61.81 31.73
CA ILE A 129 5.27 -61.95 32.30
C ILE A 129 4.34 -60.83 31.79
N ILE A 130 4.85 -59.60 31.65
CA ILE A 130 4.10 -58.48 31.07
C ILE A 130 3.83 -58.74 29.58
N ALA A 131 4.80 -59.27 28.82
CA ALA A 131 4.63 -59.65 27.42
C ALA A 131 3.56 -60.74 27.25
N ASP A 132 3.60 -61.79 28.07
CA ASP A 132 2.65 -62.90 28.06
C ASP A 132 1.23 -62.44 28.43
N PHE A 133 1.11 -61.47 29.35
CA PHE A 133 -0.18 -60.90 29.75
C PHE A 133 -0.79 -60.01 28.66
N THR A 134 0.04 -59.20 27.98
CA THR A 134 -0.40 -58.22 26.97
C THR A 134 -0.48 -58.79 25.56
N GLY A 135 0.03 -60.01 25.34
CA GLY A 135 0.14 -60.63 24.02
C GLY A 135 1.19 -59.97 23.11
N LEU A 136 2.08 -59.13 23.65
CA LEU A 136 3.09 -58.40 22.89
C LEU A 136 4.34 -59.26 22.68
N ASN A 137 4.93 -59.21 21.49
CA ASN A 137 6.21 -59.87 21.24
C ASN A 137 7.34 -58.99 21.78
N VAL A 138 7.99 -59.40 22.86
CA VAL A 138 9.09 -58.65 23.48
C VAL A 138 10.40 -59.40 23.29
N VAL A 139 11.43 -58.69 22.81
CA VAL A 139 12.81 -59.17 22.69
C VAL A 139 13.68 -58.41 23.68
N VAL A 140 14.18 -59.10 24.69
CA VAL A 140 15.03 -58.54 25.75
C VAL A 140 16.50 -58.85 25.46
N SER A 141 17.34 -57.82 25.34
CA SER A 141 18.79 -58.00 25.12
C SER A 141 19.45 -58.82 26.24
N ASP A 142 20.51 -59.56 25.92
CA ASP A 142 21.28 -60.38 26.88
C ASP A 142 22.00 -59.52 27.94
N THR A 143 22.18 -58.23 27.64
CA THR A 143 22.82 -57.22 28.49
C THR A 143 21.91 -56.70 29.62
N VAL A 144 20.60 -57.05 29.60
CA VAL A 144 19.66 -56.67 30.66
C VAL A 144 19.90 -57.54 31.91
N GLN A 145 20.55 -56.96 32.91
CA GLN A 145 20.86 -57.62 34.18
C GLN A 145 20.26 -56.88 35.38
N GLY A 146 19.89 -57.65 36.41
CA GLY A 146 19.44 -57.12 37.69
C GLY A 146 18.17 -57.78 38.21
N ASN A 147 18.01 -57.72 39.53
CA ASN A 147 16.78 -58.08 40.24
C ASN A 147 15.94 -56.83 40.51
N LEU A 148 14.63 -56.99 40.59
CA LEU A 148 13.68 -55.95 40.94
C LEU A 148 12.74 -56.49 42.01
N THR A 149 12.41 -55.66 42.99
CA THR A 149 11.32 -55.89 43.93
C THR A 149 10.24 -54.86 43.64
N LEU A 150 9.05 -55.31 43.26
CA LEU A 150 7.98 -54.44 42.79
C LEU A 150 6.63 -54.95 43.29
N ARG A 151 5.82 -54.04 43.81
CA ARG A 151 4.42 -54.30 44.18
C ARG A 151 3.53 -53.29 43.48
N LEU A 152 2.76 -53.77 42.50
CA LEU A 152 1.78 -53.00 41.73
C LEU A 152 0.38 -53.49 42.09
N GLN A 153 -0.55 -52.56 42.32
CA GLN A 153 -1.95 -52.86 42.57
C GLN A 153 -2.80 -51.96 41.67
N ASN A 154 -3.60 -52.57 40.79
CA ASN A 154 -4.45 -51.87 39.83
C ASN A 154 -3.71 -50.78 39.05
N VAL A 155 -2.56 -51.15 38.46
CA VAL A 155 -1.74 -50.24 37.65
C VAL A 155 -1.85 -50.68 36.18
N PRO A 156 -2.11 -49.77 35.22
CA PRO A 156 -2.02 -50.07 33.79
C PRO A 156 -0.67 -50.73 33.42
N TRP A 157 -0.68 -51.76 32.56
CA TRP A 157 0.55 -52.50 32.24
C TRP A 157 1.63 -51.64 31.55
N ASP A 158 1.24 -50.62 30.80
CA ASP A 158 2.13 -49.66 30.13
C ASP A 158 2.78 -48.72 31.14
N GLN A 159 2.05 -48.33 32.20
CA GLN A 159 2.63 -47.64 33.36
C GLN A 159 3.60 -48.52 34.12
N ALA A 160 3.23 -49.78 34.33
CA ALA A 160 4.09 -50.77 34.97
C ALA A 160 5.40 -50.97 34.18
N LEU A 161 5.30 -51.11 32.86
CA LEU A 161 6.44 -51.25 31.96
C LEU A 161 7.35 -50.02 32.01
N ASP A 162 6.79 -48.80 31.92
CA ASP A 162 7.60 -47.57 31.96
C ASP A 162 8.35 -47.40 33.29
N ILE A 163 7.70 -47.71 34.42
CA ILE A 163 8.36 -47.68 35.75
C ILE A 163 9.53 -48.68 35.79
N ILE A 164 9.35 -49.88 35.24
CA ILE A 164 10.41 -50.90 35.19
C ILE A 164 11.57 -50.43 34.30
N LEU A 165 11.26 -49.85 33.14
CA LEU A 165 12.27 -49.33 32.21
C LEU A 165 13.05 -48.16 32.84
N GLN A 166 12.38 -47.20 33.46
CA GLN A 166 13.01 -46.03 34.11
C GLN A 166 13.88 -46.43 35.31
N THR A 167 13.39 -47.31 36.18
CA THR A 167 14.13 -47.71 37.41
C THR A 167 15.41 -48.49 37.13
N LYS A 168 15.51 -49.12 35.95
CA LYS A 168 16.67 -49.90 35.53
C LYS A 168 17.44 -49.29 34.36
N GLY A 169 17.10 -48.07 33.93
CA GLY A 169 17.79 -47.36 32.84
C GLY A 169 17.67 -48.06 31.48
N LEU A 170 16.58 -48.80 31.26
CA LEU A 170 16.28 -49.48 30.01
C LEU A 170 15.44 -48.57 29.11
N THR A 171 15.56 -48.76 27.80
CA THR A 171 14.72 -48.09 26.81
C THR A 171 14.04 -49.12 25.94
N GLN A 172 12.83 -48.79 25.46
CA GLN A 172 12.11 -49.61 24.51
C GLN A 172 12.13 -48.97 23.12
N ARG A 173 12.24 -49.82 22.09
CA ARG A 173 12.03 -49.47 20.69
C ARG A 173 11.00 -50.39 20.08
N GLN A 174 9.95 -49.81 19.55
CA GLN A 174 8.90 -50.56 18.89
C GLN A 174 9.19 -50.57 17.39
N ASN A 175 9.50 -51.75 16.85
CA ASN A 175 9.62 -51.97 15.42
C ASN A 175 8.43 -52.83 14.97
N GLY A 176 7.33 -52.16 14.62
CA GLY A 176 6.08 -52.81 14.23
C GLY A 176 5.45 -53.61 15.37
N ASN A 177 5.40 -54.94 15.23
CA ASN A 177 4.77 -55.88 16.16
C ASN A 177 5.73 -56.44 17.25
N VAL A 178 6.98 -55.96 17.28
CA VAL A 178 8.00 -56.43 18.23
C VAL A 178 8.55 -55.25 19.02
N ILE A 179 8.62 -55.39 20.34
CA ILE A 179 9.23 -54.42 21.26
C ILE A 179 10.62 -54.91 21.63
N TYR A 180 11.64 -54.15 21.26
CA TYR A 180 13.02 -54.40 21.66
C TYR A 180 13.34 -53.62 22.93
N ILE A 181 13.76 -54.32 24.00
CA ILE A 181 14.13 -53.73 25.29
C ILE A 181 15.62 -53.97 25.53
N ALA A 182 16.37 -52.89 25.68
CA ALA A 182 17.81 -52.91 25.94
C ALA A 182 18.22 -51.71 26.81
N PRO A 183 19.44 -51.72 27.40
CA PRO A 183 19.98 -50.57 28.11
C PRO A 183 20.01 -49.32 27.22
N ALA A 184 19.69 -48.15 27.77
CA ALA A 184 19.62 -46.90 27.00
C ALA A 184 20.92 -46.56 26.26
N GLU A 185 22.08 -46.89 26.84
CA GLU A 185 23.40 -46.67 26.24
C GLU A 185 23.65 -47.50 24.98
N GLU A 186 23.21 -48.77 24.97
CA GLU A 186 23.38 -49.68 23.82
C GLU A 186 22.56 -49.20 22.62
N VAL A 187 21.31 -48.78 22.89
CA VAL A 187 20.41 -48.25 21.86
C VAL A 187 20.91 -46.92 21.32
N ALA A 188 21.34 -46.00 22.19
CA ALA A 188 21.90 -44.72 21.77
C ALA A 188 23.18 -44.88 20.93
N ALA A 189 24.07 -45.82 21.31
CA ALA A 189 25.28 -46.11 20.55
C ALA A 189 24.94 -46.68 19.16
N ARG A 190 23.96 -47.58 19.07
CA ARG A 190 23.52 -48.15 17.79
C ARG A 190 22.86 -47.11 16.90
N GLU A 191 21.98 -46.27 17.43
CA GLU A 191 21.34 -45.18 16.68
C GLU A 191 22.37 -44.18 16.17
N LYS A 192 23.35 -43.83 17.01
CA LYS A 192 24.46 -42.97 16.59
C LYS A 192 25.24 -43.60 15.44
N LEU A 193 25.58 -44.88 15.53
CA LEU A 193 26.25 -45.60 14.43
C LEU A 193 25.39 -45.69 13.18
N GLU A 194 24.07 -45.88 13.30
CA GLU A 194 23.14 -45.92 12.17
C GLU A 194 23.04 -44.54 11.49
N LEU A 195 22.95 -43.45 12.25
CA LEU A 195 22.97 -42.07 11.73
C LEU A 195 24.32 -41.69 11.12
N GLU A 196 25.44 -42.07 11.74
CA GLU A 196 26.78 -41.91 11.19
C GLU A 196 26.96 -42.72 9.90
N ALA A 197 26.43 -43.94 9.84
CA ALA A 197 26.44 -44.77 8.64
C ALA A 197 25.58 -44.15 7.52
N LEU A 198 24.44 -43.54 7.84
CA LEU A 198 23.63 -42.81 6.86
C LEU A 198 24.35 -41.57 6.34
N LYS A 199 24.99 -40.78 7.21
CA LYS A 199 25.81 -39.63 6.81
C LYS A 199 27.02 -40.06 5.97
N ALA A 200 27.74 -41.09 6.40
CA ALA A 200 28.86 -41.64 5.66
C ALA A 200 28.41 -42.19 4.30
N LYS A 201 27.21 -42.79 4.21
CA LYS A 201 26.63 -43.22 2.94
C LYS A 201 26.37 -42.03 2.02
N GLU A 202 25.75 -40.96 2.51
CA GLU A 202 25.52 -39.72 1.73
C GLU A 202 26.85 -39.11 1.26
N GLU A 203 27.89 -39.10 2.10
CA GLU A 203 29.22 -38.60 1.75
C GLU A 203 29.95 -39.48 0.72
N LEU A 204 29.69 -40.79 0.71
CA LEU A 204 30.30 -41.75 -0.21
C LEU A 204 29.54 -41.89 -1.54
N GLU A 205 28.35 -41.29 -1.66
CA GLU A 205 27.64 -41.27 -2.92
C GLU A 205 28.40 -40.45 -3.99
N PRO A 206 28.49 -40.95 -5.23
CA PRO A 206 29.21 -40.25 -6.29
C PRO A 206 28.46 -38.97 -6.69
N LEU A 207 29.20 -37.88 -6.90
CA LEU A 207 28.64 -36.64 -7.41
C LEU A 207 28.25 -36.82 -8.88
N VAL A 208 27.05 -36.36 -9.23
CA VAL A 208 26.53 -36.37 -10.59
C VAL A 208 26.27 -34.93 -11.03
N SER A 209 26.70 -34.61 -12.25
CA SER A 209 26.39 -33.34 -12.89
C SER A 209 25.05 -33.44 -13.64
N ASP A 210 24.15 -32.51 -13.36
CA ASP A 210 22.88 -32.35 -14.07
C ASP A 210 22.82 -30.97 -14.72
N THR A 211 22.33 -30.92 -15.97
CA THR A 211 22.21 -29.68 -16.75
C THR A 211 20.75 -29.38 -16.99
N ILE A 212 20.28 -28.23 -16.51
CA ILE A 212 18.89 -27.81 -16.58
C ILE A 212 18.80 -26.52 -17.38
N GLN A 213 18.01 -26.54 -18.44
CA GLN A 213 17.74 -25.35 -19.24
C GLN A 213 16.56 -24.58 -18.66
N VAL A 214 16.74 -23.27 -18.47
CA VAL A 214 15.71 -22.35 -17.96
C VAL A 214 15.18 -21.50 -19.12
N ASN A 215 13.86 -21.32 -19.22
CA ASN A 215 13.23 -20.70 -20.39
C ASN A 215 12.78 -19.26 -20.15
N TYR A 216 12.20 -18.97 -18.98
CA TYR A 216 11.55 -17.69 -18.67
C TYR A 216 12.31 -16.90 -17.61
N ALA A 217 12.78 -17.57 -16.56
CA ALA A 217 13.54 -16.93 -15.49
C ALA A 217 15.03 -16.77 -15.85
N LYS A 218 15.70 -15.81 -15.18
CA LYS A 218 17.16 -15.65 -15.29
C LYS A 218 17.84 -16.73 -14.44
N VAL A 219 18.83 -17.42 -15.00
CA VAL A 219 19.62 -18.42 -14.25
C VAL A 219 20.36 -17.85 -13.03
N GLU A 220 20.69 -16.56 -13.05
CA GLU A 220 21.32 -15.86 -11.93
C GLU A 220 20.39 -15.81 -10.70
N ASP A 221 19.13 -15.44 -10.91
CA ASP A 221 18.13 -15.38 -9.84
C ASP A 221 17.85 -16.79 -9.26
N ILE A 222 17.78 -17.81 -10.12
CA ILE A 222 17.60 -19.20 -9.71
C ILE A 222 18.81 -19.72 -8.92
N LYS A 223 20.03 -19.40 -9.37
CA LYS A 223 21.25 -19.77 -8.63
C LYS A 223 21.20 -19.16 -7.23
N ASN A 224 20.85 -17.89 -7.12
CA ASN A 224 20.75 -17.21 -5.82
C ASN A 224 19.74 -17.90 -4.91
N ILE A 225 18.60 -18.39 -5.43
CA ILE A 225 17.59 -19.13 -4.65
C ILE A 225 18.13 -20.51 -4.17
N ILE A 226 18.92 -21.20 -5.00
CA ILE A 226 19.47 -22.53 -4.65
C ILE A 226 20.66 -22.41 -3.70
N GLU A 227 21.49 -21.39 -3.89
CA GLU A 227 22.65 -21.09 -3.03
C GLU A 227 22.28 -20.30 -1.78
N GLU A 228 21.08 -19.68 -1.72
CA GLU A 228 20.68 -18.80 -0.61
C GLU A 228 20.73 -19.60 0.69
N ARG A 229 21.84 -19.40 1.39
CA ARG A 229 22.10 -19.93 2.71
C ARG A 229 21.34 -19.02 3.67
N ARG A 230 20.04 -19.25 3.84
CA ARG A 230 19.24 -18.50 4.82
C ARG A 230 19.79 -18.78 6.23
N GLY A 231 20.67 -17.91 6.68
CA GLY A 231 21.33 -17.92 7.98
C GLY A 231 22.22 -16.69 8.11
N ALA A 232 21.66 -15.58 8.58
CA ALA A 232 22.41 -14.37 8.95
C ALA A 232 23.23 -14.55 10.25
N ASN A 233 23.27 -15.76 10.81
CA ASN A 233 24.09 -16.16 11.94
C ASN A 233 24.80 -17.47 11.59
N GLU A 234 26.12 -17.51 11.76
CA GLU A 234 27.02 -18.63 11.42
C GLU A 234 26.74 -19.95 12.18
N ASP A 235 25.73 -20.02 13.04
CA ASP A 235 25.57 -21.10 14.04
C ASP A 235 24.19 -21.79 14.04
N SER A 236 23.33 -21.50 13.05
CA SER A 236 22.07 -22.24 12.86
C SER A 236 22.11 -23.00 11.54
N ASP A 237 21.91 -24.33 11.59
CA ASP A 237 21.86 -25.26 10.46
C ASP A 237 21.32 -24.58 9.18
N SER A 238 22.24 -24.27 8.27
CA SER A 238 21.88 -23.62 7.02
C SER A 238 21.09 -24.59 6.16
N PHE A 239 19.80 -24.33 5.94
CA PHE A 239 18.97 -25.05 4.99
C PHE A 239 19.41 -24.71 3.55
N SER A 240 20.50 -25.33 3.10
CA SER A 240 20.86 -25.36 1.68
C SER A 240 20.13 -26.52 1.01
N LEU A 241 19.55 -26.28 -0.17
CA LEU A 241 18.99 -27.35 -1.01
C LEU A 241 20.08 -28.27 -1.58
N LEU A 242 21.35 -27.83 -1.52
CA LEU A 242 22.52 -28.56 -1.96
C LEU A 242 23.11 -29.40 -0.81
N SER A 243 23.77 -30.50 -1.15
CA SER A 243 24.61 -31.20 -0.17
C SER A 243 25.82 -30.35 0.24
N SER A 244 26.51 -30.74 1.31
CA SER A 244 27.76 -30.10 1.75
C SER A 244 28.85 -30.06 0.66
N ARG A 245 28.76 -30.93 -0.35
CA ARG A 245 29.68 -31.05 -1.48
C ARG A 245 29.09 -30.54 -2.79
N GLY A 246 27.84 -30.09 -2.77
CA GLY A 246 27.11 -29.62 -3.95
C GLY A 246 27.61 -28.26 -4.42
N THR A 247 27.66 -28.06 -5.73
CA THR A 247 27.98 -26.76 -6.34
C THR A 247 27.03 -26.45 -7.48
N VAL A 248 26.74 -25.16 -7.69
CA VAL A 248 25.89 -24.69 -8.77
C VAL A 248 26.66 -23.66 -9.59
N SER A 249 26.65 -23.84 -10.90
CA SER A 249 27.20 -22.89 -11.86
C SER A 249 26.20 -22.61 -12.96
N PHE A 250 26.35 -21.49 -13.67
CA PHE A 250 25.46 -21.13 -14.76
C PHE A 250 26.25 -20.64 -15.96
N ASP A 251 25.70 -20.87 -17.16
CA ASP A 251 26.16 -20.24 -18.39
C ASP A 251 25.12 -19.17 -18.82
N PRO A 252 25.42 -17.87 -18.66
CA PRO A 252 24.49 -16.80 -19.00
C PRO A 252 24.19 -16.73 -20.50
N ARG A 253 25.07 -17.25 -21.36
CA ARG A 253 24.88 -17.20 -22.82
C ARG A 253 23.79 -18.17 -23.29
N THR A 254 23.65 -19.30 -22.60
CA THR A 254 22.71 -20.37 -22.97
C THR A 254 21.57 -20.56 -21.97
N ASN A 255 21.52 -19.75 -20.90
CA ASN A 255 20.56 -19.86 -19.80
C ASN A 255 20.49 -21.30 -19.25
N LEU A 256 21.67 -21.92 -19.12
CA LEU A 256 21.84 -23.26 -18.57
C LEU A 256 22.31 -23.17 -17.12
N LEU A 257 21.67 -23.94 -16.25
CA LEU A 257 22.09 -24.19 -14.88
C LEU A 257 22.78 -25.56 -14.83
N ILE A 258 24.00 -25.59 -14.33
CA ILE A 258 24.81 -26.79 -14.14
C ILE A 258 24.90 -27.04 -12.63
N VAL A 259 24.19 -28.06 -12.16
CA VAL A 259 24.14 -28.46 -10.75
C VAL A 259 24.98 -29.73 -10.60
N VAL A 260 25.95 -29.72 -9.71
CA VAL A 260 26.77 -30.90 -9.38
C VAL A 260 26.46 -31.28 -7.94
N ASP A 261 25.75 -32.39 -7.75
CA ASP A 261 25.35 -32.85 -6.41
C ASP A 261 25.11 -34.37 -6.35
N VAL A 262 24.75 -34.85 -5.15
CA VAL A 262 24.36 -36.23 -4.87
C VAL A 262 23.06 -36.58 -5.60
N PRO A 263 22.92 -37.77 -6.20
CA PRO A 263 21.73 -38.18 -6.96
C PRO A 263 20.40 -38.06 -6.20
N SER A 264 20.42 -38.13 -4.87
CA SER A 264 19.24 -37.98 -4.02
C SER A 264 18.70 -36.54 -3.94
N LYS A 265 19.53 -35.52 -4.21
CA LYS A 265 19.17 -34.09 -4.12
C LYS A 265 18.75 -33.48 -5.45
N LEU A 266 19.15 -34.07 -6.58
CA LEU A 266 18.86 -33.55 -7.93
C LEU A 266 17.35 -33.54 -8.30
N PRO A 267 16.54 -34.58 -8.01
CA PRO A 267 15.12 -34.58 -8.41
C PRO A 267 14.30 -33.46 -7.75
N PRO A 268 14.40 -33.20 -6.42
CA PRO A 268 13.74 -32.05 -5.79
C PRO A 268 14.15 -30.70 -6.40
N ILE A 269 15.43 -30.51 -6.74
CA ILE A 269 15.93 -29.28 -7.39
C ILE A 269 15.27 -29.11 -8.76
N ARG A 270 15.19 -30.17 -9.57
CA ARG A 270 14.51 -30.15 -10.87
C ARG A 270 13.03 -29.81 -10.73
N GLU A 271 12.33 -30.42 -9.78
CA GLU A 271 10.90 -30.14 -9.56
C GLU A 271 10.67 -28.68 -9.14
N LEU A 272 11.55 -28.13 -8.29
CA LEU A 272 11.50 -26.73 -7.88
C LEU A 272 11.68 -25.78 -9.08
N ILE A 273 12.69 -26.02 -9.91
CA ILE A 273 12.96 -25.19 -11.10
C ILE A 273 11.77 -25.23 -12.05
N GLN A 274 11.14 -26.40 -12.26
CA GLN A 274 9.95 -26.51 -13.11
C GLN A 274 8.73 -25.74 -12.57
N LYS A 275 8.60 -25.60 -11.24
CA LYS A 275 7.52 -24.81 -10.64
C LYS A 275 7.76 -23.30 -10.73
N ILE A 276 9.03 -22.87 -10.75
CA ILE A 276 9.42 -21.45 -10.79
C ILE A 276 9.54 -20.93 -12.23
N ASP A 277 9.96 -21.76 -13.19
CA ASP A 277 10.14 -21.40 -14.60
C ASP A 277 8.79 -21.31 -15.35
N ILE A 278 7.95 -20.37 -14.93
CA ILE A 278 6.67 -20.05 -15.57
C ILE A 278 6.76 -18.67 -16.28
N PRO A 279 6.03 -18.47 -17.38
CA PRO A 279 6.00 -17.18 -18.07
C PRO A 279 5.40 -16.10 -17.16
N VAL A 280 6.08 -14.95 -17.08
CA VAL A 280 5.55 -13.78 -16.38
C VAL A 280 4.42 -13.13 -17.18
N ARG A 281 3.39 -12.68 -16.46
CA ARG A 281 2.29 -11.91 -17.05
C ARG A 281 2.75 -10.48 -17.32
N GLN A 282 2.19 -9.87 -18.35
CA GLN A 282 2.43 -8.47 -18.69
C GLN A 282 1.19 -7.63 -18.34
N VAL A 283 1.42 -6.38 -18.00
CA VAL A 283 0.37 -5.40 -17.73
C VAL A 283 0.60 -4.20 -18.64
N LEU A 284 -0.45 -3.81 -19.37
CA LEU A 284 -0.52 -2.52 -20.03
C LEU A 284 -1.17 -1.53 -19.08
N ILE A 285 -0.53 -0.39 -18.89
CA ILE A 285 -1.02 0.71 -18.07
C ILE A 285 -1.41 1.84 -19.02
N ASP A 286 -2.71 2.15 -19.06
CA ASP A 286 -3.25 3.33 -19.73
C ASP A 286 -3.54 4.39 -18.68
N SER A 287 -2.82 5.51 -18.75
CA SER A 287 -3.02 6.66 -17.87
C SER A 287 -3.62 7.82 -18.66
N ARG A 288 -4.55 8.55 -18.05
CA ARG A 288 -5.15 9.76 -18.62
C ARG A 288 -5.00 10.88 -17.61
N ILE A 289 -4.34 11.94 -18.02
CA ILE A 289 -4.11 13.11 -17.20
C ILE A 289 -4.90 14.25 -17.84
N VAL A 290 -5.90 14.73 -17.13
CA VAL A 290 -6.78 15.81 -17.57
C VAL A 290 -6.47 17.05 -16.76
N ILE A 291 -6.12 18.13 -17.44
CA ILE A 291 -5.96 19.45 -16.85
C ILE A 291 -7.04 20.35 -17.44
N ALA A 292 -7.95 20.81 -16.60
CA ALA A 292 -8.97 21.78 -16.99
C ALA A 292 -8.66 23.13 -16.35
N ASN A 293 -8.71 24.20 -17.16
CA ASN A 293 -8.58 25.57 -16.69
C ASN A 293 -9.81 26.40 -17.05
N ASP A 294 -10.30 27.18 -16.09
CA ASP A 294 -11.42 28.11 -16.23
C ASP A 294 -11.01 29.46 -15.64
N ASP A 295 -10.72 30.40 -16.53
CA ASP A 295 -10.23 31.74 -16.24
C ASP A 295 -11.33 32.76 -16.50
N PHE A 296 -11.71 33.51 -15.47
CA PHE A 296 -12.70 34.58 -15.59
C PHE A 296 -12.10 35.89 -15.09
N SER A 297 -12.14 36.92 -15.93
CA SER A 297 -11.76 38.28 -15.55
C SER A 297 -12.86 39.28 -15.87
N LYS A 298 -13.10 40.20 -14.93
CA LYS A 298 -14.07 41.27 -15.06
C LYS A 298 -13.49 42.55 -14.50
N GLU A 299 -13.43 43.57 -15.35
CA GLU A 299 -12.89 44.87 -15.02
C GLU A 299 -13.86 45.97 -15.42
N LEU A 300 -14.06 46.93 -14.52
CA LEU A 300 -14.83 48.13 -14.78
C LEU A 300 -14.03 49.32 -14.28
N GLY A 301 -13.81 50.29 -15.16
CA GLY A 301 -13.02 51.48 -14.90
C GLY A 301 -13.66 52.74 -15.45
N VAL A 302 -13.33 53.88 -14.85
CA VAL A 302 -13.85 55.19 -15.24
C VAL A 302 -12.70 56.17 -15.35
N ARG A 303 -12.73 56.98 -16.40
CA ARG A 303 -11.90 58.17 -16.51
C ARG A 303 -12.80 59.37 -16.57
N TRP A 304 -12.50 60.40 -15.79
CA TRP A 304 -13.17 61.68 -15.96
C TRP A 304 -12.20 62.83 -15.78
N GLY A 305 -12.46 63.88 -16.55
CA GLY A 305 -11.63 65.06 -16.62
C GLY A 305 -12.49 66.32 -16.60
N PHE A 306 -11.91 67.37 -16.05
CA PHE A 306 -12.50 68.70 -16.11
C PHE A 306 -11.38 69.68 -16.38
N SER A 307 -11.54 70.47 -17.45
CA SER A 307 -10.69 71.62 -17.72
C SER A 307 -11.57 72.86 -17.90
N GLY A 308 -11.23 73.96 -17.26
CA GLY A 308 -12.00 75.18 -17.30
C GLY A 308 -11.11 76.40 -17.25
N VAL A 309 -11.55 77.47 -17.92
CA VAL A 309 -10.79 78.69 -18.08
C VAL A 309 -11.70 79.87 -17.87
N ARG A 310 -11.36 80.72 -16.89
CA ARG A 310 -12.13 81.92 -16.58
C ARG A 310 -11.25 83.15 -16.75
N SER A 311 -11.76 84.13 -17.49
CA SER A 311 -11.17 85.47 -17.51
C SER A 311 -11.47 86.20 -16.21
N THR A 312 -10.45 86.81 -15.60
CA THR A 312 -10.60 87.77 -14.50
C THR A 312 -10.43 89.21 -15.01
N SER A 313 -10.86 90.21 -14.23
CA SER A 313 -10.67 91.62 -14.58
C SER A 313 -9.19 91.95 -14.83
N ASP A 314 -8.91 92.86 -15.77
CA ASP A 314 -7.58 93.26 -16.23
C ASP A 314 -6.76 92.15 -16.92
N ASN A 315 -7.30 91.54 -17.99
CA ASN A 315 -6.59 90.57 -18.84
C ASN A 315 -6.04 89.33 -18.10
N GLY A 316 -6.47 89.06 -16.86
CA GLY A 316 -6.05 87.88 -16.14
C GLY A 316 -6.84 86.64 -16.54
N LEU A 317 -6.25 85.48 -16.27
CA LEU A 317 -6.82 84.17 -16.60
C LEU A 317 -6.60 83.21 -15.43
N ALA A 318 -7.67 82.51 -15.04
CA ALA A 318 -7.61 81.41 -14.10
C ALA A 318 -7.95 80.11 -14.84
N ALA A 319 -7.09 79.12 -14.71
CA ALA A 319 -7.25 77.81 -15.32
C ALA A 319 -7.41 76.74 -14.23
N ILE A 320 -8.24 75.75 -14.52
CA ILE A 320 -8.35 74.51 -13.75
C ILE A 320 -8.32 73.35 -14.74
N SER A 321 -7.61 72.28 -14.39
CA SER A 321 -7.46 71.06 -15.17
C SER A 321 -7.25 69.88 -14.22
N GLY A 322 -7.35 68.66 -14.73
CA GLY A 322 -7.10 67.43 -13.98
C GLY A 322 -5.65 67.29 -13.47
N SER A 323 -4.66 67.87 -14.15
CA SER A 323 -3.26 67.86 -13.74
C SER A 323 -2.65 69.27 -13.70
N ALA A 324 -1.55 69.42 -12.94
CA ALA A 324 -0.74 70.64 -12.97
C ALA A 324 -0.16 70.91 -14.37
N GLY A 325 0.20 69.86 -15.12
CA GLY A 325 0.65 69.96 -16.51
C GLY A 325 -0.43 70.52 -17.44
N GLY A 326 -1.69 70.12 -17.25
CA GLY A 326 -2.81 70.69 -18.01
C GLY A 326 -3.02 72.17 -17.73
N ASN A 327 -2.87 72.60 -16.47
CA ASN A 327 -2.89 74.03 -16.14
C ASN A 327 -1.72 74.78 -16.79
N GLU A 328 -0.53 74.18 -16.86
CA GLU A 328 0.65 74.77 -17.48
C GLU A 328 0.46 74.96 -19.00
N THR A 329 -0.16 74.01 -19.70
CA THR A 329 -0.51 74.19 -21.13
C THR A 329 -1.48 75.35 -21.35
N ILE A 330 -2.53 75.46 -20.52
CA ILE A 330 -3.50 76.56 -20.62
C ILE A 330 -2.86 77.91 -20.28
N ILE A 331 -2.11 77.97 -19.18
CA ILE A 331 -1.48 79.22 -18.71
C ILE A 331 -0.34 79.63 -19.64
N GLY A 332 0.47 78.69 -20.11
CA GLY A 332 1.58 78.94 -21.03
C GLY A 332 1.11 79.53 -22.36
N SER A 333 0.05 78.97 -22.94
CA SER A 333 -0.58 79.53 -24.15
C SER A 333 -1.19 80.92 -23.88
N ALA A 334 -1.84 81.12 -22.72
CA ALA A 334 -2.38 82.43 -22.33
C ALA A 334 -1.30 83.51 -22.17
N ILE A 335 -0.16 83.16 -21.55
CA ILE A 335 0.98 84.07 -21.38
C ILE A 335 1.56 84.47 -22.75
N GLY A 336 1.72 83.51 -23.67
CA GLY A 336 2.17 83.78 -25.04
C GLY A 336 1.22 84.69 -25.82
N ASN A 337 -0.10 84.47 -25.71
CA ASN A 337 -1.07 85.33 -26.38
C ASN A 337 -1.09 86.75 -25.81
N LEU A 338 -0.88 86.90 -24.49
CA LEU A 338 -0.83 88.21 -23.85
C LEU A 338 0.39 89.01 -24.32
N THR A 339 1.53 88.35 -24.59
CA THR A 339 2.71 89.02 -25.16
C THR A 339 2.52 89.40 -26.63
N ASP A 340 1.79 88.60 -27.41
CA ASP A 340 1.69 88.78 -28.87
C ASP A 340 0.51 89.65 -29.30
N THR A 341 -0.65 89.51 -28.65
CA THR A 341 -1.92 90.14 -29.06
C THR A 341 -2.50 91.06 -27.99
N GLY A 342 -1.89 91.10 -26.80
CA GLY A 342 -2.39 91.87 -25.67
C GLY A 342 -3.71 91.34 -25.11
N GLN A 343 -4.07 90.08 -25.38
CA GLN A 343 -5.23 89.37 -24.82
C GLN A 343 -4.84 87.93 -24.49
N PRO A 344 -5.33 87.33 -23.39
CA PRO A 344 -4.93 85.97 -22.97
C PRO A 344 -5.61 84.84 -23.79
N PHE A 345 -6.53 85.16 -24.69
CA PHE A 345 -7.28 84.20 -25.50
C PHE A 345 -6.88 84.28 -26.97
N PRO A 346 -6.95 83.17 -27.74
CA PRO A 346 -7.47 81.85 -27.37
C PRO A 346 -6.45 80.93 -26.66
N VAL A 347 -6.86 80.22 -25.62
CA VAL A 347 -5.97 79.28 -24.90
C VAL A 347 -5.95 77.89 -25.54
N GLU A 348 -4.83 77.20 -25.39
CA GLU A 348 -4.64 75.83 -25.84
C GLU A 348 -5.36 74.84 -24.91
N VAL A 349 -6.08 73.90 -25.51
CA VAL A 349 -6.74 72.81 -24.77
C VAL A 349 -5.68 71.74 -24.48
N PRO A 350 -5.47 71.34 -23.20
CA PRO A 350 -4.47 70.34 -22.87
C PRO A 350 -4.76 68.98 -23.50
N ALA A 351 -3.73 68.14 -23.59
CA ALA A 351 -3.89 66.74 -24.00
C ALA A 351 -4.80 65.98 -23.02
N LEU A 352 -5.47 64.91 -23.50
CA LEU A 352 -6.43 64.15 -22.70
C LEU A 352 -5.83 63.65 -21.37
N ALA A 353 -4.60 63.14 -21.38
CA ALA A 353 -3.91 62.64 -20.18
C ALA A 353 -3.78 63.70 -19.07
N ASP A 354 -3.66 64.98 -19.43
CA ASP A 354 -3.51 66.10 -18.51
C ASP A 354 -4.83 66.76 -18.07
N ARG A 355 -5.95 66.29 -18.63
CA ARG A 355 -7.30 66.76 -18.33
C ARG A 355 -8.04 65.88 -17.34
N LEU A 356 -7.63 64.61 -17.23
CA LEU A 356 -8.25 63.62 -16.36
C LEU A 356 -7.91 63.92 -14.89
N GLY A 357 -8.94 64.19 -14.08
CA GLY A 357 -8.82 64.29 -12.62
C GLY A 357 -8.95 62.92 -11.94
N VAL A 358 -9.55 61.95 -12.62
CA VAL A 358 -9.55 60.54 -12.25
C VAL A 358 -9.20 59.73 -13.49
N ASP A 359 -8.12 58.97 -13.40
CA ASP A 359 -7.70 58.02 -14.41
C ASP A 359 -7.71 56.61 -13.83
N LEU A 360 -8.90 56.04 -13.76
CA LEU A 360 -9.14 54.67 -13.29
C LEU A 360 -9.67 53.80 -14.44
N GLY A 361 -9.28 54.11 -15.68
CA GLY A 361 -9.65 53.33 -16.86
C GLY A 361 -9.04 51.93 -16.87
N VAL A 362 -9.68 51.01 -17.58
CA VAL A 362 -9.19 49.64 -17.81
C VAL A 362 -8.71 49.47 -19.25
N GLY A 363 -7.79 48.54 -19.49
CA GLY A 363 -7.16 48.30 -20.80
C GLY A 363 -8.07 47.68 -21.88
N GLY A 364 -9.39 47.59 -21.63
CA GLY A 364 -10.35 46.85 -22.45
C GLY A 364 -10.77 47.51 -23.77
N THR A 365 -11.41 46.68 -24.61
CA THR A 365 -11.92 47.00 -25.97
C THR A 365 -13.26 47.74 -25.97
N SER A 366 -14.03 47.70 -24.87
CA SER A 366 -15.34 48.37 -24.77
C SER A 366 -15.22 49.67 -23.99
N ARG A 367 -15.43 50.80 -24.69
CA ARG A 367 -15.35 52.15 -24.12
C ARG A 367 -16.53 52.99 -24.58
N LEU A 368 -17.09 53.78 -23.68
CA LEU A 368 -18.07 54.82 -23.96
C LEU A 368 -17.52 56.14 -23.48
N ALA A 369 -17.15 57.01 -24.41
CA ALA A 369 -16.61 58.33 -24.11
C ALA A 369 -17.63 59.42 -24.46
N LEU A 370 -17.78 60.38 -23.57
CA LEU A 370 -18.59 61.59 -23.70
C LEU A 370 -17.70 62.79 -23.39
N ALA A 371 -17.69 63.76 -24.29
CA ALA A 371 -17.03 65.05 -24.07
C ALA A 371 -18.07 66.15 -24.24
N LEU A 372 -18.16 67.05 -23.25
CA LEU A 372 -19.03 68.22 -23.29
C LEU A 372 -18.17 69.48 -23.25
N LEU A 373 -18.16 70.22 -24.36
CA LEU A 373 -17.44 71.48 -24.49
C LEU A 373 -18.42 72.67 -24.38
N GLY A 374 -18.22 73.50 -23.36
CA GLY A 374 -18.86 74.80 -23.17
C GLY A 374 -17.97 75.95 -23.65
N GLN A 375 -18.37 77.20 -23.38
CA GLN A 375 -17.57 78.38 -23.75
C GLN A 375 -16.28 78.52 -22.92
N ASP A 376 -16.31 78.06 -21.67
CA ASP A 376 -15.29 78.27 -20.65
C ASP A 376 -14.91 76.97 -19.92
N TYR A 377 -15.45 75.82 -20.32
CA TYR A 377 -15.14 74.53 -19.71
C TYR A 377 -15.27 73.36 -20.69
N LEU A 378 -14.60 72.26 -20.34
CA LEU A 378 -14.67 70.97 -21.00
C LEU A 378 -14.74 69.87 -19.94
N VAL A 379 -15.74 69.00 -20.06
CA VAL A 379 -15.89 67.80 -19.25
C VAL A 379 -15.64 66.57 -20.11
N ASP A 380 -14.78 65.68 -19.64
CA ASP A 380 -14.55 64.35 -20.23
C ASP A 380 -15.09 63.28 -19.29
N LEU A 381 -15.78 62.28 -19.86
CA LEU A 381 -16.20 61.07 -19.17
C LEU A 381 -15.99 59.87 -20.09
N GLU A 382 -15.18 58.92 -19.68
CA GLU A 382 -15.00 57.64 -20.36
C GLU A 382 -15.31 56.51 -19.39
N LEU A 383 -16.29 55.67 -19.73
CA LEU A 383 -16.53 54.39 -19.09
C LEU A 383 -15.81 53.31 -19.89
N SER A 384 -15.05 52.48 -19.20
CA SER A 384 -14.33 51.36 -19.80
C SER A 384 -14.68 50.08 -19.07
N ALA A 385 -14.96 49.02 -19.83
CA ALA A 385 -15.33 47.72 -19.28
C ALA A 385 -14.67 46.59 -20.06
N LEU A 386 -14.32 45.53 -19.36
CA LEU A 386 -13.82 44.28 -19.92
C LEU A 386 -14.42 43.13 -19.13
N GLN A 387 -14.97 42.15 -19.83
CA GLN A 387 -15.25 40.84 -19.25
C GLN A 387 -14.70 39.79 -20.22
N ALA A 388 -13.77 38.99 -19.75
CA ALA A 388 -13.18 37.90 -20.51
C ALA A 388 -13.38 36.59 -19.76
N GLU A 389 -13.67 35.54 -20.52
CA GLU A 389 -13.78 34.18 -20.03
C GLU A 389 -12.94 33.30 -20.94
N GLY A 390 -11.95 32.63 -20.37
CA GLY A 390 -11.07 31.68 -21.02
C GLY A 390 -11.33 30.29 -20.44
N ARG A 391 -11.52 29.31 -21.32
CA ARG A 391 -11.63 27.90 -20.92
C ARG A 391 -10.66 27.09 -21.73
N GLY A 392 -9.94 26.19 -21.07
CA GLY A 392 -9.05 25.25 -21.73
C GLY A 392 -9.14 23.88 -21.08
N GLU A 393 -8.84 22.87 -21.89
CA GLU A 393 -8.76 21.48 -21.46
C GLU A 393 -7.56 20.86 -22.17
N VAL A 394 -6.68 20.24 -21.39
CA VAL A 394 -5.50 19.53 -21.87
C VAL A 394 -5.61 18.08 -21.41
N LEU A 395 -5.61 17.16 -22.37
CA LEU A 395 -5.66 15.72 -22.14
C LEU A 395 -4.35 15.09 -22.62
N SER A 396 -3.68 14.38 -21.72
CA SER A 396 -2.48 13.59 -22.01
C SER A 396 -2.74 12.11 -21.71
N ASN A 397 -2.36 11.22 -22.64
CA ASN A 397 -2.60 9.77 -22.55
C ASN A 397 -1.31 8.95 -22.64
N PRO A 398 -0.44 8.94 -21.61
CA PRO A 398 0.73 8.07 -21.59
C PRO A 398 0.32 6.60 -21.44
N ARG A 399 0.95 5.72 -22.23
CA ARG A 399 0.72 4.26 -22.22
C ARG A 399 2.04 3.52 -22.13
N VAL A 400 2.15 2.58 -21.21
CA VAL A 400 3.36 1.76 -21.02
C VAL A 400 2.98 0.31 -20.76
N ILE A 401 3.82 -0.61 -21.24
CA ILE A 401 3.68 -2.05 -20.99
C ILE A 401 4.88 -2.52 -20.18
N THR A 402 4.65 -3.31 -19.15
CA THR A 402 5.72 -3.91 -18.34
C THR A 402 5.32 -5.29 -17.84
N THR A 403 6.29 -6.04 -17.32
CA THR A 403 6.07 -7.33 -16.68
C THR A 403 5.66 -7.16 -15.22
N ASP A 404 5.02 -8.17 -14.64
CA ASP A 404 4.71 -8.22 -13.20
C ASP A 404 5.97 -7.94 -12.35
N ARG A 405 5.84 -7.03 -11.37
CA ARG A 405 6.91 -6.55 -10.45
C ARG A 405 8.11 -5.84 -11.10
N ASN A 406 8.00 -5.39 -12.36
CA ASN A 406 9.07 -4.64 -13.01
C ASN A 406 8.66 -3.19 -13.26
N GLU A 407 9.51 -2.26 -12.82
CA GLU A 407 9.31 -0.82 -13.02
C GLU A 407 9.41 -0.47 -14.51
N ALA A 408 8.52 0.43 -14.96
CA ALA A 408 8.62 1.05 -16.26
C ALA A 408 8.29 2.54 -16.15
N SER A 409 8.99 3.36 -16.93
CA SER A 409 8.75 4.79 -17.01
C SER A 409 8.55 5.26 -18.44
N ILE A 410 7.74 6.31 -18.60
CA ILE A 410 7.54 7.02 -19.86
C ILE A 410 7.68 8.52 -19.60
N ILE A 411 8.59 9.16 -20.35
CA ILE A 411 8.94 10.57 -20.19
C ILE A 411 8.65 11.29 -21.51
N GLN A 412 7.90 12.39 -21.45
CA GLN A 412 7.60 13.26 -22.57
C GLN A 412 7.85 14.71 -22.19
N GLY A 413 8.81 15.39 -22.81
CA GLY A 413 9.12 16.76 -22.46
C GLY A 413 10.15 17.43 -23.35
N GLN A 414 10.64 18.56 -22.87
CA GLN A 414 11.70 19.33 -23.51
C GLN A 414 12.68 19.83 -22.45
N LYS A 415 13.93 20.05 -22.87
CA LYS A 415 14.95 20.67 -22.03
C LYS A 415 14.93 22.17 -22.20
N VAL A 416 14.94 22.89 -21.09
CA VAL A 416 14.93 24.35 -21.06
C VAL A 416 16.29 24.84 -20.55
N PRO A 417 16.97 25.74 -21.26
CA PRO A 417 18.26 26.27 -20.82
C PRO A 417 18.10 27.28 -19.68
N PHE A 418 18.94 27.16 -18.66
CA PHE A 418 19.10 28.05 -17.52
C PHE A 418 20.52 28.57 -17.46
N ASN A 419 20.69 29.86 -17.17
CA ASN A 419 22.02 30.46 -17.07
C ASN A 419 22.44 30.45 -15.59
N THR A 420 23.42 29.63 -15.25
CA THR A 420 24.03 29.60 -13.91
C THR A 420 25.42 30.25 -13.96
N LEU A 421 25.92 30.71 -12.80
CA LEU A 421 27.28 31.23 -12.68
C LEU A 421 28.19 30.12 -12.16
N ASP A 422 29.31 29.87 -12.84
CA ASP A 422 30.34 28.96 -12.33
C ASP A 422 31.12 29.57 -11.15
N GLU A 423 31.98 28.76 -10.50
CA GLU A 423 32.84 29.23 -9.39
C GLU A 423 33.81 30.36 -9.78
N ALA A 424 34.02 30.59 -11.08
CA ALA A 424 34.85 31.66 -11.63
C ALA A 424 34.04 32.90 -12.08
N GLY A 425 32.71 32.88 -11.91
CA GLY A 425 31.80 33.98 -12.27
C GLY A 425 31.43 34.06 -13.76
N ASN A 426 31.71 33.03 -14.57
CA ASN A 426 31.26 32.95 -15.95
C ASN A 426 29.83 32.39 -16.04
N THR A 427 29.05 32.87 -17.00
CA THR A 427 27.73 32.31 -17.28
C THR A 427 27.85 30.98 -18.03
N VAL A 428 27.39 29.91 -17.40
CA VAL A 428 27.27 28.56 -17.97
C VAL A 428 25.79 28.27 -18.20
N THR A 429 25.44 27.74 -19.37
CA THR A 429 24.07 27.31 -19.67
C THR A 429 23.89 25.86 -19.23
N ASP A 430 23.08 25.65 -18.20
CA ASP A 430 22.60 24.34 -17.76
C ASP A 430 21.23 24.04 -18.37
N PHE A 431 20.82 22.77 -18.43
CA PHE A 431 19.52 22.38 -19.01
C PHE A 431 18.66 21.65 -18.00
N GLU A 432 17.52 22.22 -17.67
CA GLU A 432 16.53 21.58 -16.80
C GLU A 432 15.45 20.89 -17.64
N ASP A 433 15.04 19.70 -17.22
CA ASP A 433 13.99 18.93 -17.87
C ASP A 433 12.60 19.44 -17.48
N VAL A 434 11.79 19.79 -18.48
CA VAL A 434 10.37 20.12 -18.31
C VAL A 434 9.55 19.04 -19.00
N ASN A 435 9.18 18.01 -18.24
CA ASN A 435 8.57 16.80 -18.76
C ASN A 435 7.27 16.40 -18.01
N LEU A 436 6.49 15.58 -18.69
CA LEU A 436 5.52 14.70 -18.07
C LEU A 436 6.20 13.33 -17.94
N GLU A 437 6.31 12.84 -16.73
CA GLU A 437 6.89 11.54 -16.40
C GLU A 437 5.85 10.69 -15.66
N LEU A 438 5.66 9.47 -16.15
CA LEU A 438 4.87 8.45 -15.48
C LEU A 438 5.80 7.27 -15.22
N THR A 439 5.99 6.95 -13.94
CA THR A 439 6.70 5.76 -13.48
C THR A 439 5.70 4.83 -12.79
N VAL A 440 5.73 3.56 -13.16
CA VAL A 440 4.79 2.56 -12.66
C VAL A 440 5.47 1.23 -12.39
N THR A 441 5.14 0.63 -11.25
CA THR A 441 5.47 -0.77 -10.95
C THR A 441 4.17 -1.52 -10.66
N PRO A 442 3.73 -2.44 -11.55
CA PRO A 442 2.53 -3.23 -11.32
C PRO A 442 2.85 -4.52 -10.55
N GLN A 443 1.89 -4.96 -9.74
CA GLN A 443 1.90 -6.25 -9.09
C GLN A 443 0.53 -6.93 -9.26
N ILE A 444 0.51 -8.11 -9.88
CA ILE A 444 -0.72 -8.85 -10.13
C ILE A 444 -0.98 -9.83 -8.99
N THR A 445 -2.14 -9.70 -8.34
CA THR A 445 -2.60 -10.60 -7.29
C THR A 445 -3.10 -11.94 -7.85
N PRO A 446 -3.22 -12.99 -7.02
CA PRO A 446 -3.84 -14.26 -7.43
C PRO A 446 -5.30 -14.10 -7.88
N ASP A 447 -6.02 -13.15 -7.30
CA ASP A 447 -7.43 -12.85 -7.63
C ASP A 447 -7.60 -12.13 -8.99
N GLY A 448 -6.50 -11.76 -9.65
CA GLY A 448 -6.52 -11.04 -10.94
C GLY A 448 -6.52 -9.52 -10.82
N ARG A 449 -6.56 -8.95 -9.61
CA ARG A 449 -6.40 -7.50 -9.37
C ARG A 449 -4.96 -7.05 -9.55
N VAL A 450 -4.76 -5.81 -9.95
CA VAL A 450 -3.46 -5.19 -10.15
C VAL A 450 -3.24 -4.12 -9.10
N ILE A 451 -2.21 -4.29 -8.28
CA ILE A 451 -1.67 -3.25 -7.40
C ILE A 451 -0.71 -2.43 -8.26
N LEU A 452 -0.86 -1.11 -8.24
CA LEU A 452 -0.04 -0.19 -9.00
C LEU A 452 0.63 0.78 -8.05
N ASP A 453 1.96 0.75 -8.03
CA ASP A 453 2.78 1.82 -7.48
C ASP A 453 3.01 2.84 -8.59
N LEU A 454 2.48 4.05 -8.40
CA LEU A 454 2.41 5.08 -9.43
C LEU A 454 3.05 6.36 -8.95
N GLU A 455 3.93 6.90 -9.79
CA GLU A 455 4.55 8.20 -9.61
C GLU A 455 4.34 9.00 -10.90
N VAL A 456 3.56 10.08 -10.81
CA VAL A 456 3.27 10.97 -11.92
C VAL A 456 3.86 12.32 -11.61
N LYS A 457 4.82 12.77 -12.42
CA LYS A 457 5.44 14.08 -12.32
C LYS A 457 5.12 14.90 -13.56
N LYS A 458 4.72 16.15 -13.36
CA LYS A 458 4.44 17.11 -14.43
C LYS A 458 5.11 18.44 -14.13
N ASP A 459 6.13 18.73 -14.92
CA ASP A 459 6.79 20.01 -14.94
C ASP A 459 6.17 20.91 -16.03
N GLU A 460 6.04 22.20 -15.73
CA GLU A 460 5.56 23.25 -16.62
C GLU A 460 6.32 24.56 -16.42
N ILE A 461 6.25 25.44 -17.42
CA ILE A 461 6.80 26.80 -17.33
C ILE A 461 5.68 27.73 -16.88
N VAL A 462 5.81 28.30 -15.68
CA VAL A 462 4.79 29.14 -15.04
C VAL A 462 4.98 30.63 -15.38
N GLY A 463 6.21 31.06 -15.70
CA GLY A 463 6.47 32.43 -16.09
C GLY A 463 7.94 32.76 -16.28
N THR A 464 8.27 34.04 -16.25
CA THR A 464 9.64 34.56 -16.31
C THR A 464 9.90 35.41 -15.07
N ALA A 465 10.97 35.10 -14.35
CA ALA A 465 11.45 35.87 -13.21
C ALA A 465 12.01 37.24 -13.65
N PRO A 466 12.14 38.22 -12.74
CA PRO A 466 12.59 39.58 -13.06
C PRO A 466 13.99 39.67 -13.70
N ASN A 467 14.82 38.64 -13.53
CA ASN A 467 16.14 38.48 -14.14
C ASN A 467 16.08 37.92 -15.58
N GLY A 468 14.89 37.61 -16.11
CA GLY A 468 14.71 37.03 -17.45
C GLY A 468 14.76 35.50 -17.49
N GLU A 469 14.97 34.82 -16.35
CA GLU A 469 14.97 33.35 -16.26
C GLU A 469 13.55 32.80 -16.17
N LEU A 470 13.34 31.54 -16.56
CA LEU A 470 12.03 30.92 -16.54
C LEU A 470 11.70 30.37 -15.14
N ILE A 471 10.46 30.50 -14.69
CA ILE A 471 9.98 29.89 -13.45
C ILE A 471 9.34 28.56 -13.82
N LEU A 472 9.85 27.46 -13.25
CA LEU A 472 9.27 26.13 -13.41
C LEU A 472 8.29 25.83 -12.27
N GLY A 473 7.15 25.27 -12.62
CA GLY A 473 6.19 24.67 -11.70
C GLY A 473 6.27 23.16 -11.83
N ASN A 474 6.28 22.47 -10.69
CA ASN A 474 6.24 21.01 -10.63
C ASN A 474 4.93 20.58 -9.94
N ARG A 475 4.25 19.58 -10.51
CA ARG A 475 3.17 18.84 -9.87
C ARG A 475 3.53 17.36 -9.82
N GLU A 476 3.54 16.79 -8.63
CA GLU A 476 3.93 15.39 -8.42
C GLU A 476 2.87 14.66 -7.59
N VAL A 477 2.54 13.43 -7.99
CA VAL A 477 1.64 12.54 -7.27
C VAL A 477 2.28 11.15 -7.16
N LYS A 478 2.54 10.72 -5.92
CA LYS A 478 3.03 9.37 -5.60
C LYS A 478 1.96 8.63 -4.80
N THR A 479 1.48 7.52 -5.34
CA THR A 479 0.38 6.77 -4.72
C THR A 479 0.47 5.28 -5.04
N GLN A 480 -0.18 4.49 -4.20
CA GLN A 480 -0.38 3.06 -4.43
C GLN A 480 -1.89 2.80 -4.49
N ALA A 481 -2.35 2.15 -5.55
CA ALA A 481 -3.77 1.81 -5.73
C ALA A 481 -3.94 0.36 -6.17
N MET A 482 -4.97 -0.29 -5.68
CA MET A 482 -5.41 -1.60 -6.16
C MET A 482 -6.60 -1.41 -7.09
N VAL A 483 -6.51 -1.95 -8.28
CA VAL A 483 -7.51 -1.78 -9.35
C VAL A 483 -7.83 -3.14 -9.96
N ASP A 484 -9.09 -3.32 -10.34
CA ASP A 484 -9.52 -4.50 -11.09
C ASP A 484 -9.01 -4.46 -12.54
N ASP A 485 -8.85 -5.64 -13.15
CA ASP A 485 -8.35 -5.75 -14.53
C ASP A 485 -9.30 -5.07 -15.52
N GLY A 486 -8.79 -4.11 -16.29
CA GLY A 486 -9.53 -3.36 -17.29
C GLY A 486 -10.41 -2.23 -16.74
N GLU A 487 -10.47 -2.03 -15.42
CA GLU A 487 -11.26 -0.96 -14.81
C GLU A 487 -10.43 0.33 -14.65
N THR A 488 -11.11 1.48 -14.76
CA THR A 488 -10.47 2.79 -14.58
C THR A 488 -10.72 3.30 -13.17
N VAL A 489 -9.64 3.63 -12.45
CA VAL A 489 -9.70 4.31 -11.15
C VAL A 489 -9.24 5.76 -11.28
N VAL A 490 -9.84 6.65 -10.48
CA VAL A 490 -9.32 8.00 -10.25
C VAL A 490 -8.35 7.92 -9.08
N LEU A 491 -7.07 8.14 -9.34
CA LEU A 491 -6.02 8.05 -8.32
C LEU A 491 -5.99 9.28 -7.42
N GLY A 492 -6.41 10.42 -7.97
CA GLY A 492 -6.43 11.69 -7.28
C GLY A 492 -6.44 12.86 -8.26
N GLY A 493 -6.37 14.05 -7.67
CA GLY A 493 -6.34 15.29 -8.41
C GLY A 493 -6.01 16.48 -7.51
N VAL A 494 -5.62 17.59 -8.12
CA VAL A 494 -5.39 18.86 -7.42
C VAL A 494 -6.40 19.87 -7.96
N PHE A 495 -7.22 20.42 -7.07
CA PHE A 495 -8.13 21.50 -7.38
C PHE A 495 -7.62 22.79 -6.74
N GLU A 496 -7.33 23.77 -7.57
CA GLU A 496 -6.90 25.10 -7.15
C GLU A 496 -7.91 26.15 -7.61
N LYS A 497 -8.27 27.05 -6.69
CA LYS A 497 -9.12 28.20 -7.00
C LYS A 497 -8.51 29.46 -6.42
N VAL A 498 -8.11 30.37 -7.29
CA VAL A 498 -7.60 31.69 -6.93
C VAL A 498 -8.67 32.73 -7.24
N THR A 499 -9.11 33.47 -6.24
CA THR A 499 -10.01 34.61 -6.42
C THR A 499 -9.32 35.87 -5.95
N ARG A 500 -9.14 36.84 -6.86
CA ARG A 500 -8.54 38.14 -6.59
C ARG A 500 -9.58 39.23 -6.87
N ASN A 501 -9.85 40.03 -5.83
CA ASN A 501 -10.72 41.20 -5.93
C ASN A 501 -9.87 42.42 -5.59
N ASN A 502 -9.63 43.29 -6.58
CA ASN A 502 -8.93 44.54 -6.39
C ASN A 502 -9.89 45.72 -6.64
N VAL A 503 -9.85 46.71 -5.74
CA VAL A 503 -10.69 47.91 -5.82
C VAL A 503 -9.83 49.14 -5.59
N ASP A 504 -9.52 49.86 -6.67
CA ASP A 504 -8.87 51.16 -6.60
C ASP A 504 -9.94 52.24 -6.59
N LYS A 505 -9.88 53.18 -5.66
CA LYS A 505 -10.91 54.23 -5.55
C LYS A 505 -10.34 55.55 -5.12
N VAL A 506 -11.00 56.63 -5.51
CA VAL A 506 -10.75 57.96 -4.95
C VAL A 506 -11.27 57.98 -3.51
N PRO A 507 -10.45 58.34 -2.51
CA PRO A 507 -10.91 58.48 -1.13
C PRO A 507 -12.13 59.42 -1.04
N PHE A 508 -13.07 59.12 -0.14
CA PHE A 508 -14.36 59.83 0.03
C PHE A 508 -15.34 59.66 -1.14
N LEU A 509 -14.97 60.05 -2.36
CA LEU A 509 -15.88 60.04 -3.53
C LEU A 509 -16.25 58.63 -4.01
N GLY A 510 -15.34 57.67 -3.89
CA GLY A 510 -15.58 56.27 -4.27
C GLY A 510 -16.56 55.52 -3.37
N ASP A 511 -16.82 56.03 -2.16
CA ASP A 511 -17.70 55.41 -1.17
C ASP A 511 -19.11 56.01 -1.12
N LEU A 512 -19.39 57.02 -1.97
CA LEU A 512 -20.71 57.64 -2.03
C LEU A 512 -21.76 56.66 -2.59
N PRO A 513 -22.97 56.61 -2.01
CA PRO A 513 -24.06 55.80 -2.55
C PRO A 513 -24.46 56.31 -3.95
N ALA A 514 -24.86 55.38 -4.83
CA ALA A 514 -25.25 55.60 -6.23
C ALA A 514 -24.13 56.10 -7.18
N VAL A 515 -23.32 57.09 -6.78
CA VAL A 515 -22.30 57.71 -7.65
C VAL A 515 -20.88 57.19 -7.44
N GLY A 516 -20.61 56.49 -6.34
CA GLY A 516 -19.26 56.00 -6.02
C GLY A 516 -18.66 55.05 -7.06
N SER A 517 -19.48 54.40 -7.89
CA SER A 517 -19.01 53.59 -9.03
C SER A 517 -18.28 54.40 -10.12
N LEU A 518 -18.51 55.71 -10.19
CA LEU A 518 -17.82 56.61 -11.12
C LEU A 518 -16.42 57.05 -10.63
N PHE A 519 -16.07 56.69 -9.40
CA PHE A 519 -14.83 57.09 -8.74
C PHE A 519 -14.03 55.88 -8.24
N ARG A 520 -14.31 54.68 -8.78
CA ARG A 520 -13.59 53.44 -8.45
C ARG A 520 -13.39 52.57 -9.69
N ARG A 521 -12.31 51.80 -9.68
CA ARG A 521 -12.02 50.68 -10.58
C ARG A 521 -12.18 49.40 -9.80
N ASN A 522 -13.03 48.51 -10.31
CA ASN A 522 -13.23 47.18 -9.75
C ASN A 522 -12.62 46.16 -10.70
N GLN A 523 -11.73 45.32 -10.19
CA GLN A 523 -11.12 44.21 -10.89
C GLN A 523 -11.42 42.93 -10.12
N GLN A 524 -12.06 41.98 -10.79
CA GLN A 524 -12.37 40.67 -10.27
C GLN A 524 -11.76 39.63 -11.20
N GLU A 525 -10.91 38.78 -10.64
CA GLU A 525 -10.22 37.69 -11.32
C GLU A 525 -10.51 36.40 -10.55
N ASN A 526 -10.91 35.36 -11.29
CA ASN A 526 -11.20 34.06 -10.74
C ASN A 526 -10.62 32.99 -11.68
N THR A 527 -9.57 32.32 -11.22
CA THR A 527 -8.92 31.23 -11.94
C THR A 527 -9.20 29.93 -11.20
N LYS A 528 -9.72 28.94 -11.90
CA LYS A 528 -9.88 27.58 -11.42
C LYS A 528 -9.00 26.66 -12.25
N LEU A 529 -8.27 25.79 -11.58
CA LEU A 529 -7.42 24.79 -12.20
C LEU A 529 -7.70 23.44 -11.55
N GLU A 530 -8.00 22.44 -12.38
CA GLU A 530 -8.29 21.08 -11.93
C GLU A 530 -7.40 20.11 -12.68
N LEU A 531 -6.60 19.34 -11.94
CA LEU A 531 -5.80 18.23 -12.44
C LEU A 531 -6.46 16.94 -11.97
N LEU A 532 -6.79 16.02 -12.88
CA LEU A 532 -7.30 14.69 -12.57
C LEU A 532 -6.44 13.62 -13.23
N ILE A 533 -6.13 12.56 -12.49
CA ILE A 533 -5.33 11.43 -12.98
C ILE A 533 -6.18 10.16 -12.93
N PHE A 534 -6.39 9.57 -14.10
CA PHE A 534 -7.09 8.30 -14.28
C PHE A 534 -6.09 7.22 -14.70
N VAL A 535 -6.21 6.02 -14.15
CA VAL A 535 -5.39 4.88 -14.57
C VAL A 535 -6.24 3.65 -14.78
N THR A 536 -5.93 2.91 -15.84
CA THR A 536 -6.57 1.66 -16.24
C THR A 536 -5.48 0.62 -16.50
N PRO A 537 -5.27 -0.36 -15.60
CA PRO A 537 -4.41 -1.50 -15.90
C PRO A 537 -5.17 -2.52 -16.76
N GLN A 538 -4.44 -3.19 -17.64
CA GLN A 538 -4.95 -4.30 -18.43
C GLN A 538 -3.91 -5.42 -18.45
N VAL A 539 -4.25 -6.57 -17.86
CA VAL A 539 -3.40 -7.76 -17.87
C VAL A 539 -3.45 -8.39 -19.26
N ILE A 540 -2.30 -8.46 -19.93
CA ILE A 540 -2.18 -9.09 -21.24
C ILE A 540 -1.99 -10.59 -21.03
N GLN A 541 -3.00 -11.38 -21.38
CA GLN A 541 -2.88 -12.82 -21.48
C GLN A 541 -2.10 -13.18 -22.76
N SER A 542 -1.26 -14.22 -22.70
CA SER A 542 -0.42 -14.68 -23.82
C SER A 542 -1.25 -14.93 -25.09
N GLY A 543 -1.30 -13.90 -25.94
CA GLY A 543 -2.18 -13.79 -27.10
C GLY A 543 -2.35 -12.31 -27.46
N GLY A 544 -1.26 -11.69 -27.91
CA GLY A 544 -1.01 -10.25 -27.81
C GLY A 544 -2.04 -9.29 -28.40
N ILE A 545 -2.07 -8.10 -27.82
CA ILE A 545 -2.70 -6.90 -28.39
C ILE A 545 -1.60 -6.14 -29.14
N GLN A 546 -1.80 -5.90 -30.44
CA GLN A 546 -0.97 -4.97 -31.20
C GLN A 546 -1.25 -3.54 -30.70
N VAL A 547 -0.28 -2.95 -30.01
CA VAL A 547 -0.27 -1.51 -29.75
C VAL A 547 0.03 -0.82 -31.08
N ARG A 548 -0.94 -0.09 -31.62
CA ARG A 548 -0.79 0.77 -32.80
C ARG A 548 -0.55 2.21 -32.39
#